data_AF-A0A538NGB8-F1
#
_entry.id   AF-A0A538NGB8-F1
#
_cell.length_a   1.000
_cell.length_b   1.000
_cell.length_c   1.000
_cell.angle_alpha   90.00
_cell.angle_beta   90.00
_cell.angle_gamma   90.00
#
_symmetry.space_group_name_H-M   'P 1'
#
loop_
_entity.id
_entity.type
_entity.pdbx_description
1 polymer ?
#
loop_
_entity_poly.entity_id
_entity_poly.type
_entity_poly.pdbx_seq_one_letter_code
_entity_poly.pdbx_strand_id
1 'polypeptide(L)' 'MSLAEIEKAVDALSPKDLANLAAYIARYDKLAWDEEIERDFSADGKHADSLKKIDAQIEAGNFTPLP' A
#
# COMPACT_ATOMS: atom_id res chain seq x y z
N MET A 1 11.78 -19.35 13.86
CA MET A 1 12.77 -18.70 12.98
C MET A 1 12.74 -17.21 13.28
N SER A 2 13.89 -16.61 13.50
CA SER A 2 14.09 -15.18 13.73
C SER A 2 14.24 -14.44 12.39
N LEU A 3 14.08 -13.11 12.41
CA LEU A 3 14.33 -12.28 11.23
C LEU A 3 15.77 -12.45 10.71
N ALA A 4 16.76 -12.49 11.62
CA ALA A 4 18.15 -12.70 11.26
C ALA A 4 18.41 -14.05 10.58
N GLU A 5 17.68 -15.11 10.96
CA GLU A 5 17.76 -16.41 10.28
C GLU A 5 17.13 -16.35 8.88
N ILE A 6 16.07 -15.57 8.68
CA ILE A 6 15.47 -15.32 7.36
C ILE A 6 16.44 -14.55 6.49
N GLU A 7 17.00 -13.43 6.96
CA GLU A 7 17.95 -12.60 6.23
C GLU A 7 19.14 -13.42 5.73
N LYS A 8 19.73 -14.22 6.61
CA LYS A 8 20.83 -15.13 6.23
C LYS A 8 20.42 -16.17 5.18
N ALA A 9 19.17 -16.65 5.22
CA ALA A 9 18.66 -17.57 4.20
C ALA A 9 18.45 -16.85 2.85
N VAL A 10 18.03 -15.58 2.87
CA VAL A 10 17.90 -14.73 1.68
C VAL A 10 19.26 -14.51 1.01
N ASP A 11 20.31 -14.24 1.79
CA ASP A 11 21.68 -14.05 1.28
C ASP A 11 22.22 -15.28 0.52
N ALA A 12 21.71 -16.47 0.83
CA ALA A 12 22.12 -17.72 0.19
C ALA A 12 21.30 -18.08 -1.07
N LEU A 13 20.29 -17.28 -1.43
CA LEU A 13 19.43 -17.56 -2.58
C LEU A 13 20.14 -17.35 -3.92
N SER A 14 19.77 -18.17 -4.90
CA SER A 14 20.12 -17.89 -6.29
C SER A 14 19.41 -16.59 -6.75
N PRO A 15 19.93 -15.88 -7.76
CA PRO A 15 19.25 -14.69 -8.29
C PRO A 15 17.79 -14.95 -8.73
N LYS A 16 17.51 -16.16 -9.23
CA LYS A 16 16.15 -16.56 -9.63
C LYS A 16 15.24 -16.72 -8.42
N ASP A 17 15.70 -17.37 -7.37
CA ASP A 17 14.89 -17.60 -6.17
C ASP A 17 14.71 -16.32 -5.36
N LEU A 18 15.72 -15.45 -5.34
CA LEU A 18 15.61 -14.11 -4.79
C LEU A 18 14.53 -13.29 -5.52
N ALA A 19 14.49 -13.34 -6.85
CA ALA A 19 13.45 -12.66 -7.63
C ALA A 19 12.04 -13.21 -7.33
N ASN A 20 11.90 -14.53 -7.17
CA ASN A 20 10.64 -15.16 -6.78
C ASN A 20 10.20 -14.74 -5.37
N LEU A 21 11.14 -14.69 -4.41
CA LEU A 21 10.86 -14.25 -3.05
C LEU A 21 10.46 -12.78 -3.01
N ALA A 22 11.17 -11.91 -3.75
CA ALA A 22 10.81 -10.50 -3.86
C ALA A 22 9.40 -10.31 -4.42
N ALA A 23 9.04 -11.06 -5.47
CA ALA A 23 7.69 -11.02 -6.04
C ALA A 23 6.62 -11.52 -5.05
N TYR A 24 6.95 -12.49 -4.20
CA TYR A 24 6.07 -12.97 -3.15
C TYR A 24 5.86 -11.89 -2.08
N ILE A 25 6.93 -11.30 -1.53
CA ILE A 25 6.85 -10.23 -0.53
C ILE A 25 6.07 -9.04 -1.06
N ALA A 26 6.34 -8.60 -2.29
CA ALA A 26 5.63 -7.48 -2.91
C ALA A 26 4.11 -7.69 -3.00
N ARG A 27 3.62 -8.93 -3.09
CA ARG A 27 2.17 -9.21 -3.04
C ARG A 27 1.59 -8.97 -1.65
N TYR A 28 2.32 -9.32 -0.60
CA TYR A 28 1.88 -9.08 0.78
C TYR A 28 1.97 -7.61 1.15
N ASP A 29 3.05 -6.93 0.74
CA ASP A 29 3.18 -5.49 0.95
C ASP A 29 2.04 -4.73 0.25
N LYS A 30 1.67 -5.14 -0.97
CA LYS A 30 0.53 -4.56 -1.66
C LYS A 30 -0.78 -4.75 -0.88
N LEU A 31 -1.04 -5.94 -0.35
CA LEU A 31 -2.25 -6.19 0.45
C LEU A 31 -2.27 -5.35 1.73
N ALA A 32 -1.13 -5.23 2.42
CA ALA A 32 -1.02 -4.40 3.61
C ALA A 32 -1.25 -2.91 3.27
N TRP A 33 -0.75 -2.45 2.12
CA TRP A 33 -1.02 -1.11 1.61
C TRP A 33 -2.48 -0.90 1.26
N ASP A 34 -3.13 -1.86 0.59
CA ASP A 34 -4.56 -1.79 0.28
C ASP A 34 -5.38 -1.66 1.58
N GLU A 35 -5.10 -2.47 2.60
CA GLU A 35 -5.75 -2.38 3.91
C GLU A 35 -5.49 -1.07 4.64
N GLU A 36 -4.27 -0.53 4.58
CA GLU A 36 -3.92 0.76 5.17
C GLU A 36 -4.64 1.91 4.48
N ILE A 37 -4.72 1.92 3.15
CA ILE A 37 -5.45 2.93 2.39
C ILE A 37 -6.93 2.90 2.75
N GLU A 38 -7.57 1.72 2.76
CA GLU A 38 -8.98 1.59 3.11
C GLU A 38 -9.28 2.13 4.52
N ARG A 39 -8.40 1.84 5.48
CA ARG A 39 -8.53 2.36 6.86
C ARG A 39 -8.28 3.87 6.93
N ASP A 40 -7.26 4.38 6.24
CA ASP A 40 -6.91 5.79 6.32
C ASP A 40 -7.97 6.68 5.67
N PHE A 41 -8.64 6.19 4.61
CA PHE A 41 -9.71 6.87 3.90
C PHE A 41 -11.13 6.44 4.34
N SER A 42 -11.28 5.72 5.46
CA SER A 42 -12.60 5.46 6.05
C SER A 42 -13.24 6.76 6.58
N ALA A 43 -14.54 6.71 6.91
CA ALA A 43 -15.29 7.85 7.41
C ALA A 43 -14.74 8.43 8.73
N ASP A 44 -14.10 7.59 9.54
CA ASP A 44 -13.40 7.91 10.78
C ASP A 44 -11.87 7.81 10.65
N GLY A 45 -11.39 7.57 9.44
CA GLY A 45 -9.99 7.40 9.12
C GLY A 45 -9.20 8.70 9.20
N LYS A 46 -7.87 8.56 9.25
CA LYS A 46 -6.91 9.67 9.34
C LYS A 46 -7.12 10.74 8.26
N HIS A 47 -7.65 10.37 7.10
CA HIS A 47 -7.86 11.25 5.96
C HIS A 47 -9.32 11.64 5.73
N ALA A 48 -10.23 11.33 6.65
CA ALA A 48 -11.65 11.70 6.56
C ALA A 48 -11.88 13.21 6.31
N ASP A 49 -11.10 14.09 6.94
CA ASP A 49 -11.21 15.53 6.72
C ASP A 49 -10.66 15.98 5.36
N SER A 50 -9.74 15.22 4.78
CA SER A 50 -9.28 15.48 3.41
C SER A 50 -10.36 15.10 2.40
N LEU A 51 -11.08 13.99 2.63
CA LEU A 51 -12.23 13.58 1.81
C LEU A 51 -13.32 14.66 1.79
N LYS A 52 -13.73 15.17 2.95
CA LYS A 52 -14.73 16.27 3.03
C LYS A 52 -14.31 17.51 2.21
N LYS A 53 -13.00 17.83 2.21
CA LYS A 53 -12.48 18.96 1.43
C LYS A 53 -12.53 18.68 -0.06
N ILE A 54 -12.21 17.46 -0.48
CA ILE A 54 -12.29 17.03 -1.88
C ILE A 54 -13.75 17.10 -2.35
N ASP A 55 -14.69 16.57 -1.58
CA ASP A 55 -16.13 16.63 -1.89
C ASP A 55 -16.59 18.09 -2.07
N ALA A 56 -16.19 18.99 -1.17
CA ALA A 56 -16.52 20.40 -1.30
C ALA A 56 -15.94 21.06 -2.58
N GLN A 57 -14.76 20.63 -3.04
CA GLN A 57 -14.17 21.11 -4.30
C GLN A 57 -14.90 20.55 -5.52
N ILE A 58 -15.36 19.30 -5.46
CA ILE A 58 -16.18 18.69 -6.51
C ILE A 58 -17.51 19.43 -6.64
N GLU A 59 -18.20 19.67 -5.52
CA GLU A 59 -19.47 20.42 -5.49
C GLU A 59 -19.30 21.88 -5.94
N ALA A 60 -18.13 22.48 -5.70
CA ALA A 60 -17.80 23.81 -6.20
C ALA A 60 -17.47 23.86 -7.71
N GLY A 61 -17.46 22.72 -8.40
CA GLY A 61 -17.13 22.61 -9.82
C GLY A 61 -15.64 22.73 -10.14
N ASN A 62 -14.76 22.58 -9.13
CA ASN A 62 -13.31 22.68 -9.29
C ASN A 62 -12.64 21.34 -9.65
N PHE A 63 -13.42 20.32 -9.96
CA PHE A 63 -12.95 18.99 -10.34
C PHE A 63 -13.10 18.77 -11.85
N THR A 64 -12.02 18.32 -12.51
CA THR A 64 -12.05 17.87 -13.90
C THR A 64 -11.91 16.35 -13.92
N PRO A 65 -12.91 15.60 -14.42
CA PRO A 65 -12.79 14.14 -14.57
C PRO A 65 -11.59 13.77 -15.43
N LEU A 66 -10.94 12.66 -15.10
CA LEU A 66 -9.93 12.07 -15.97
C LEU A 66 -10.61 11.63 -17.29
N PRO A 67 -9.94 11.79 -18.44
CA PRO A 67 -10.47 11.41 -19.75
C PRO A 67 -10.67 9.89 -19.91
#